data_AF-A0A9W7GN71-F1
#
_entry.id   AF-A0A9W7GN71-F1
#
_cell.length_a   1.000
_cell.length_b   1.000
_cell.length_c   1.000
_cell.angle_alpha   90.00
_cell.angle_beta   90.00
_cell.angle_gamma   90.00
#
_symmetry.space_group_name_H-M   'P 1'
#
loop_
_entity.id
_entity.type
_entity.pdbx_description
1 polymer ?
#
loop_
_entity_poly.entity_id
_entity_poly.type
_entity_poly.pdbx_seq_one_letter_code
_entity_poly.pdbx_strand_id
1 'polypeptide(L)'
;MSWVDSKDASPNLNLDSISSHTAGFNTDDDAQSETSLTRVTKNTHLSPSSSPPSKKDNAKSSPSTSRIPSKPPPVDLSKFKSSFEKNHWSDHNEIWRSHIVHDPRLPTPQDSTTPWDVLNFPRSIDAVLGRENRETKISLNTLVANGTTRNVILHGPAGCGKTAMVKVFVKEFYTSNVLDGRLGLKDCVYETTGQEVAANVRKFTHDVEHWKKKLDHKIKKTGVVPPMKIIIIDNLDKVPSGKQQNVRMLIEAMDEDGIRFVCSVKSPKDLVDGIRQRAYILQMKRLPQKDMLTVFLKVCARESIGFEKDAVEELFKYAGVDLGKILRTLQRIFVKYAYLSYENVLKEVNPEEFNKPIEVDAAAAILPLSRCPSCTLIPPCRHITLFDLAKMGRRRRRELPKRDDGSMTCTHFKDTGTCHAFNSLGRCSCNHPLDIHTINYPPSRCPVCSLPNPCNKCEYTLRRSDLEKFVVDNTELLVGSYKAKKIGEVLELASVKARVSGAEGGDKVLSRSASCKSGLEDLSTKLDQVSRWLRNNPDCCDCDVYERKRKWIGKAVEGAFYAVDRALYEWRARRDRTGSVMEKAGGTGGRRRGRRGGGGKNESMNRRTKGKK
;
A
#
# COMPACT_ATOMS: atom_id res chain seq x y z
N MET A 1 44.61 -10.17 7.98
CA MET A 1 44.70 -11.59 7.59
C MET A 1 45.13 -11.66 6.14
N SER A 2 46.25 -12.33 5.93
CA SER A 2 47.07 -12.43 4.72
C SER A 2 46.31 -13.02 3.53
N TRP A 3 46.43 -12.38 2.36
CA TRP A 3 46.04 -12.95 1.08
C TRP A 3 47.25 -13.64 0.46
N VAL A 4 47.06 -14.90 0.06
CA VAL A 4 48.05 -15.73 -0.64
C VAL A 4 47.65 -15.80 -2.10
N ASP A 5 48.61 -15.50 -2.96
CA ASP A 5 48.58 -15.61 -4.42
C ASP A 5 48.32 -17.04 -4.90
N SER A 6 47.70 -17.17 -6.07
CA SER A 6 47.99 -18.28 -6.99
C SER A 6 47.74 -17.84 -8.44
N LYS A 7 48.81 -17.97 -9.22
CA LYS A 7 48.94 -17.67 -10.65
C LYS A 7 48.50 -18.85 -11.53
N ASP A 8 48.48 -18.53 -12.83
CA ASP A 8 48.74 -19.38 -14.00
C ASP A 8 47.53 -20.01 -14.71
N ALA A 9 47.18 -19.46 -15.88
CA ALA A 9 47.59 -20.05 -17.17
C ALA A 9 47.06 -19.22 -18.36
N SER A 10 47.97 -18.77 -19.22
CA SER A 10 47.74 -18.56 -20.67
C SER A 10 48.56 -19.65 -21.40
N PRO A 11 48.32 -19.98 -22.70
CA PRO A 11 48.86 -19.10 -23.75
C PRO A 11 48.15 -19.12 -25.15
N ASN A 12 48.61 -18.16 -25.97
CA ASN A 12 48.76 -18.16 -27.44
C ASN A 12 47.62 -17.69 -28.37
N LEU A 13 47.65 -16.38 -28.62
CA LEU A 13 47.97 -15.70 -29.90
C LEU A 13 47.85 -16.50 -31.22
N ASN A 14 47.10 -15.92 -32.17
CA ASN A 14 47.67 -15.53 -33.47
C ASN A 14 46.91 -14.33 -34.06
N LEU A 15 47.66 -13.26 -34.30
CA LEU A 15 47.34 -12.15 -35.19
C LEU A 15 47.65 -12.57 -36.62
N ASP A 16 46.89 -12.10 -37.61
CA ASP A 16 47.47 -11.30 -38.69
C ASP A 16 46.45 -10.67 -39.66
N SER A 17 46.85 -9.49 -40.16
CA SER A 17 46.51 -8.84 -41.43
C SER A 17 45.27 -7.93 -41.56
N ILE A 18 45.45 -6.69 -41.11
CA ILE A 18 45.58 -5.44 -41.91
C ILE A 18 45.03 -5.48 -43.36
N SER A 19 44.08 -4.59 -43.69
CA SER A 19 44.31 -3.42 -44.56
C SER A 19 43.05 -2.60 -44.86
N SER A 20 43.34 -1.35 -45.19
CA SER A 20 42.61 -0.07 -45.22
C SER A 20 41.64 0.16 -46.39
N HIS A 21 40.77 1.17 -46.25
CA HIS A 21 40.61 2.35 -47.15
C HIS A 21 39.28 3.09 -46.83
N THR A 22 39.29 4.18 -46.06
CA THR A 22 39.39 5.61 -46.44
C THR A 22 38.13 6.26 -47.07
N ALA A 23 37.63 7.24 -46.32
CA ALA A 23 37.26 8.62 -46.72
C ALA A 23 35.88 8.93 -47.33
N GLY A 24 35.32 10.06 -46.86
CA GLY A 24 34.53 10.96 -47.72
C GLY A 24 33.34 11.64 -47.08
N PHE A 25 33.57 12.74 -46.37
CA PHE A 25 32.58 13.77 -46.00
C PHE A 25 31.98 14.46 -47.25
N ASN A 26 30.72 14.91 -47.16
CA ASN A 26 30.31 16.32 -47.37
C ASN A 26 28.80 16.49 -47.09
N THR A 27 28.52 17.31 -46.06
CA THR A 27 27.76 18.57 -46.04
C THR A 27 26.79 18.87 -47.23
N ASP A 28 25.64 19.54 -47.12
CA ASP A 28 25.27 20.73 -46.35
C ASP A 28 23.73 20.89 -46.29
N ASP A 29 23.31 21.50 -45.19
CA ASP A 29 22.39 22.64 -45.05
C ASP A 29 20.88 22.62 -45.42
N ASP A 30 20.14 22.94 -44.36
CA ASP A 30 19.24 24.08 -44.23
C ASP A 30 17.73 23.95 -44.47
N ALA A 31 17.06 23.94 -43.32
CA ALA A 31 16.27 25.07 -42.82
C ALA A 31 14.76 25.08 -43.07
N GLN A 32 14.10 24.90 -41.93
CA GLN A 32 13.14 25.84 -41.35
C GLN A 32 11.67 25.81 -41.81
N SER A 33 10.88 25.54 -40.77
CA SER A 33 9.86 26.44 -40.21
C SER A 33 8.39 26.14 -40.52
N GLU A 34 7.79 25.59 -39.46
CA GLU A 34 6.74 26.23 -38.68
C GLU A 34 5.28 26.24 -39.15
N THR A 35 4.45 26.10 -38.10
CA THR A 35 3.14 26.72 -37.89
C THR A 35 1.89 26.02 -38.41
N SER A 36 1.36 25.20 -37.49
CA SER A 36 0.17 25.49 -36.68
C SER A 36 -1.25 25.35 -37.28
N LEU A 37 -2.02 24.53 -36.55
CA LEU A 37 -3.38 24.79 -36.04
C LEU A 37 -4.48 25.10 -37.07
N THR A 38 -5.51 24.25 -37.15
CA THR A 38 -6.78 24.45 -36.44
C THR A 38 -7.84 23.38 -36.77
N ARG A 39 -8.35 22.75 -35.70
CA ARG A 39 -9.76 22.55 -35.31
C ARG A 39 -10.89 22.38 -36.36
N VAL A 40 -11.75 21.39 -36.05
CA VAL A 40 -13.24 21.46 -35.99
C VAL A 40 -13.92 21.42 -37.37
N THR A 41 -14.88 20.54 -37.71
CA THR A 41 -15.83 19.72 -36.95
C THR A 41 -16.60 18.78 -37.88
N LYS A 42 -17.18 17.74 -37.25
CA LYS A 42 -18.53 17.19 -37.45
C LYS A 42 -18.87 16.45 -38.75
N ASN A 43 -19.01 15.14 -38.50
CA ASN A 43 -20.28 14.41 -38.55
C ASN A 43 -20.76 13.83 -39.89
N THR A 44 -20.75 12.49 -39.89
CA THR A 44 -21.89 11.58 -40.12
C THR A 44 -22.62 11.74 -41.47
N HIS A 45 -22.83 10.71 -42.28
CA HIS A 45 -23.42 9.41 -41.94
C HIS A 45 -23.27 8.46 -43.14
N LEU A 46 -23.08 7.18 -42.81
CA LEU A 46 -23.69 5.99 -43.43
C LEU A 46 -23.39 5.64 -44.91
N SER A 47 -22.59 4.58 -45.01
CA SER A 47 -22.55 3.44 -45.95
C SER A 47 -23.92 2.96 -46.49
N PRO A 48 -24.02 1.88 -47.32
CA PRO A 48 -22.97 1.03 -47.91
C PRO A 48 -23.23 0.56 -49.37
N SER A 49 -22.21 -0.14 -49.89
CA SER A 49 -22.29 -1.40 -50.65
C SER A 49 -22.75 -1.47 -52.11
N SER A 50 -21.93 -2.27 -52.82
CA SER A 50 -22.25 -3.28 -53.85
C SER A 50 -22.43 -2.82 -55.30
N SER A 51 -21.31 -2.91 -56.01
CA SER A 51 -21.16 -3.40 -57.39
C SER A 51 -21.59 -4.88 -57.52
N PRO A 52 -21.46 -5.60 -58.67
CA PRO A 52 -21.16 -5.24 -60.08
C PRO A 52 -22.05 -6.10 -61.06
N PRO A 53 -21.65 -6.60 -62.27
CA PRO A 53 -20.72 -6.15 -63.33
C PRO A 53 -21.36 -6.13 -64.75
N SER A 54 -20.73 -5.49 -65.74
CA SER A 54 -20.47 -6.12 -67.06
C SER A 54 -19.57 -5.25 -67.96
N LYS A 55 -18.75 -5.94 -68.74
CA LYS A 55 -17.61 -5.48 -69.54
C LYS A 55 -18.05 -4.86 -70.89
N LYS A 56 -17.25 -3.92 -71.45
CA LYS A 56 -16.56 -4.09 -72.75
C LYS A 56 -15.73 -2.87 -73.21
N ASP A 57 -14.54 -3.20 -73.72
CA ASP A 57 -13.79 -2.67 -74.88
C ASP A 57 -12.90 -1.39 -74.82
N ASN A 58 -11.59 -1.65 -74.63
CA ASN A 58 -10.37 -1.21 -75.36
C ASN A 58 -10.24 0.18 -76.04
N ALA A 59 -9.19 0.94 -75.70
CA ALA A 59 -7.90 1.01 -76.45
C ALA A 59 -6.99 2.23 -76.09
N LYS A 60 -5.66 1.97 -76.01
CA LYS A 60 -4.47 2.81 -76.32
C LYS A 60 -3.37 3.00 -75.22
N SER A 61 -2.26 2.25 -75.41
CA SER A 61 -0.81 2.56 -75.29
C SER A 61 -0.15 3.19 -74.02
N SER A 62 0.58 2.33 -73.26
CA SER A 62 1.95 2.36 -72.63
C SER A 62 2.58 3.66 -72.05
N PRO A 63 3.42 3.63 -70.96
CA PRO A 63 4.48 2.62 -70.69
C PRO A 63 4.79 2.25 -69.21
N SER A 64 5.70 1.28 -69.06
CA SER A 64 6.57 0.96 -67.90
C SER A 64 6.00 0.23 -66.67
N THR A 65 6.44 -1.02 -66.55
CA THR A 65 6.47 -1.91 -65.38
C THR A 65 7.03 -1.22 -64.12
N SER A 66 6.16 -0.93 -63.14
CA SER A 66 6.59 -0.69 -61.76
C SER A 66 6.71 -2.02 -61.03
N ARG A 67 7.92 -2.27 -60.53
CA ARG A 67 8.29 -3.43 -59.75
C ARG A 67 7.51 -3.48 -58.45
N ILE A 68 6.98 -4.65 -58.14
CA ILE A 68 6.51 -5.10 -56.82
C ILE A 68 7.59 -4.75 -55.78
N PRO A 69 7.26 -4.12 -54.63
CA PRO A 69 8.22 -3.95 -53.56
C PRO A 69 8.67 -5.32 -53.06
N SER A 70 9.99 -5.50 -53.06
CA SER A 70 10.68 -6.69 -52.56
C SER A 70 10.19 -7.08 -51.16
N LYS A 71 9.98 -8.40 -51.00
CA LYS A 71 9.75 -9.13 -49.76
C LYS A 71 10.47 -8.46 -48.58
N PRO A 72 9.80 -8.25 -47.41
CA PRO A 72 10.49 -7.74 -46.24
C PRO A 72 11.67 -8.65 -45.90
N PRO A 73 12.78 -8.10 -45.38
CA PRO A 73 13.95 -8.90 -45.01
C PRO A 73 13.52 -10.03 -44.08
N PRO A 74 14.13 -11.24 -44.20
CA PRO A 74 13.77 -12.36 -43.36
C PRO A 74 13.89 -11.95 -41.90
N VAL A 75 12.74 -11.90 -41.22
CA VAL A 75 12.69 -11.65 -39.79
C VAL A 75 13.35 -12.85 -39.12
N ASP A 76 14.46 -12.59 -38.44
CA ASP A 76 15.18 -13.60 -37.67
C ASP A 76 14.30 -14.05 -36.49
N LEU A 77 13.53 -15.13 -36.70
CA LEU A 77 12.57 -15.67 -35.75
C LEU A 77 13.23 -16.11 -34.43
N SER A 78 14.55 -16.29 -34.40
CA SER A 78 15.32 -16.55 -33.17
C SER A 78 15.32 -15.37 -32.19
N LYS A 79 15.07 -14.14 -32.69
CA LYS A 79 14.93 -12.93 -31.86
C LYS A 79 13.49 -12.65 -31.46
N PHE A 80 12.52 -13.41 -31.98
CA PHE A 80 11.12 -13.24 -31.67
C PHE A 80 10.78 -13.95 -30.36
N LYS A 81 11.04 -13.28 -29.23
CA LYS A 81 10.61 -13.81 -27.92
C LYS A 81 9.09 -13.90 -27.88
N SER A 82 8.56 -15.09 -27.62
CA SER A 82 7.12 -15.29 -27.49
C SER A 82 6.57 -14.40 -26.36
N SER A 83 5.28 -14.04 -26.40
CA SER A 83 4.67 -13.23 -25.33
C SER A 83 4.82 -13.89 -23.94
N PHE A 84 4.94 -15.22 -23.89
CA PHE A 84 5.24 -15.98 -22.68
C PHE A 84 6.69 -15.77 -22.19
N GLU A 85 7.68 -15.71 -23.08
CA GLU A 85 9.08 -15.42 -22.74
C GLU A 85 9.32 -13.95 -22.34
N LYS A 86 8.41 -13.05 -22.72
CA LYS A 86 8.43 -11.65 -22.29
C LYS A 86 7.98 -11.49 -20.84
N ASN A 87 7.12 -12.36 -20.33
CA ASN A 87 6.75 -12.36 -18.92
C ASN A 87 7.91 -12.93 -18.09
N HIS A 88 8.52 -12.12 -17.21
CA HIS A 88 9.64 -12.55 -16.36
C HIS A 88 9.25 -13.55 -15.27
N TRP A 89 7.95 -13.75 -15.04
CA TRP A 89 7.42 -14.75 -14.13
C TRP A 89 6.99 -16.05 -14.82
N SER A 90 7.20 -16.24 -16.13
CA SER A 90 6.89 -17.52 -16.78
C SER A 90 7.98 -18.56 -16.54
N ASP A 91 7.59 -19.84 -16.45
CA ASP A 91 8.55 -20.97 -16.31
C ASP A 91 9.44 -21.15 -17.55
N HIS A 92 8.96 -20.63 -18.69
CA HIS A 92 9.70 -20.60 -19.94
C HIS A 92 10.76 -19.49 -19.98
N ASN A 93 10.86 -18.64 -18.95
CA ASN A 93 11.88 -17.61 -18.94
C ASN A 93 13.29 -18.19 -18.71
N GLU A 94 14.20 -17.79 -19.57
CA GLU A 94 15.63 -18.16 -19.56
C GLU A 94 16.33 -17.80 -18.24
N ILE A 95 15.85 -16.76 -17.54
CA ILE A 95 16.41 -16.30 -16.27
C ILE A 95 16.32 -17.36 -15.17
N TRP A 96 15.18 -18.08 -15.10
CA TRP A 96 14.97 -19.13 -14.10
C TRP A 96 15.82 -20.37 -14.39
N ARG A 97 16.00 -20.71 -15.68
CA ARG A 97 16.79 -21.87 -16.11
C ARG A 97 18.29 -21.70 -15.91
N SER A 98 18.77 -20.46 -15.99
CA SER A 98 20.21 -20.15 -15.87
C SER A 98 20.73 -20.14 -14.42
N HIS A 99 19.84 -20.08 -13.43
CA HIS A 99 20.21 -19.91 -12.01
C HIS A 99 19.53 -20.95 -11.12
N ILE A 100 19.58 -22.21 -11.53
CA ILE A 100 19.05 -23.33 -10.74
C ILE A 100 20.05 -23.70 -9.65
N VAL A 101 19.56 -23.88 -8.42
CA VAL A 101 20.34 -24.39 -7.29
C VAL A 101 20.06 -25.86 -7.15
N HIS A 102 21.04 -26.70 -7.46
CA HIS A 102 20.90 -28.16 -7.34
C HIS A 102 21.03 -28.65 -5.90
N ASP A 103 22.01 -28.11 -5.16
CA ASP A 103 22.31 -28.53 -3.78
C ASP A 103 22.17 -27.35 -2.81
N PRO A 104 20.98 -27.16 -2.22
CA PRO A 104 20.76 -26.07 -1.28
C PRO A 104 21.49 -26.32 0.05
N ARG A 105 22.18 -25.31 0.56
CA ARG A 105 22.93 -25.37 1.83
C ARG A 105 22.08 -24.93 3.02
N LEU A 106 22.51 -25.31 4.22
CA LEU A 106 21.97 -24.82 5.48
C LEU A 106 22.62 -23.48 5.91
N PRO A 107 21.94 -22.67 6.74
CA PRO A 107 22.47 -21.42 7.25
C PRO A 107 23.64 -21.67 8.19
N THR A 108 24.66 -20.84 8.07
CA THR A 108 25.86 -20.83 8.91
C THR A 108 25.85 -19.60 9.82
N PRO A 109 26.57 -19.61 10.95
CA PRO A 109 26.64 -18.43 11.83
C PRO A 109 27.17 -17.16 11.13
N GLN A 110 28.01 -17.32 10.09
CA GLN A 110 28.56 -16.21 9.31
C GLN A 110 27.46 -15.46 8.53
N ASP A 111 26.38 -16.15 8.12
CA ASP A 111 25.26 -15.55 7.40
C ASP A 111 24.49 -14.54 8.25
N SER A 112 24.58 -14.62 9.58
CA SER A 112 23.96 -13.63 10.46
C SER A 112 24.81 -12.36 10.64
N THR A 113 26.13 -12.46 10.44
CA THR A 113 27.09 -11.41 10.80
C THR A 113 27.23 -10.32 9.73
N THR A 114 27.19 -10.71 8.45
CA THR A 114 27.41 -9.77 7.33
C THR A 114 26.12 -9.58 6.54
N PRO A 115 25.58 -8.35 6.42
CA PRO A 115 24.41 -8.08 5.61
C PRO A 115 24.64 -8.43 4.12
N TRP A 116 23.77 -9.27 3.56
CA TRP A 116 23.90 -9.72 2.17
C TRP A 116 23.64 -8.61 1.16
N ASP A 117 22.90 -7.57 1.54
CA ASP A 117 22.71 -6.40 0.68
C ASP A 117 24.04 -5.68 0.43
N VAL A 118 24.91 -5.55 1.44
CA VAL A 118 26.26 -4.96 1.31
C VAL A 118 27.24 -5.91 0.63
N LEU A 119 27.18 -7.21 0.96
CA LEU A 119 28.08 -8.22 0.39
C LEU A 119 27.91 -8.34 -1.14
N ASN A 120 26.68 -8.14 -1.61
CA ASN A 120 26.31 -8.23 -3.01
C ASN A 120 26.43 -6.91 -3.78
N PHE A 121 27.12 -5.90 -3.23
CA PHE A 121 27.41 -4.69 -4.00
C PHE A 121 28.16 -5.05 -5.29
N PRO A 122 27.81 -4.41 -6.42
CA PRO A 122 28.46 -4.67 -7.70
C PRO A 122 29.97 -4.42 -7.57
N ARG A 123 30.79 -5.20 -8.26
CA ARG A 123 32.25 -5.09 -8.14
C ARG A 123 32.84 -3.93 -8.96
N SER A 124 32.13 -3.51 -10.01
CA SER A 124 32.48 -2.44 -10.94
C SER A 124 31.23 -1.64 -11.35
N ILE A 125 31.43 -0.43 -11.87
CA ILE A 125 30.37 0.46 -12.37
C ILE A 125 29.59 -0.24 -13.48
N ASP A 126 30.26 -0.99 -14.35
CA ASP A 126 29.65 -1.73 -15.45
C ASP A 126 28.80 -2.92 -14.99
N ALA A 127 29.12 -3.51 -13.83
CA ALA A 127 28.35 -4.62 -13.26
C ALA A 127 26.99 -4.19 -12.70
N VAL A 128 26.74 -2.89 -12.55
CA VAL A 128 25.42 -2.39 -12.16
C VAL A 128 24.43 -2.72 -13.28
N LEU A 129 23.29 -3.33 -12.96
CA LEU A 129 22.26 -3.67 -13.96
C LEU A 129 21.36 -2.47 -14.30
N GLY A 130 20.47 -2.61 -15.28
CA GLY A 130 19.57 -1.55 -15.74
C GLY A 130 20.10 -0.77 -16.94
N ARG A 131 19.40 -0.87 -18.07
CA ARG A 131 19.64 -0.05 -19.28
C ARG A 131 19.33 1.43 -19.03
N GLU A 132 18.38 1.71 -18.15
CA GLU A 132 17.95 3.07 -17.81
C GLU A 132 19.01 3.91 -17.11
N ASN A 133 19.99 3.26 -16.47
CA ASN A 133 21.09 3.91 -15.75
C ASN A 133 22.37 4.01 -16.60
N ARG A 134 22.30 3.77 -17.92
CA ARG A 134 23.46 3.74 -18.82
C ARG A 134 24.18 5.10 -18.89
N GLU A 135 23.44 6.19 -18.97
CA GLU A 135 24.00 7.55 -19.03
C GLU A 135 24.85 7.87 -17.79
N THR A 136 24.35 7.49 -16.62
CA THR A 136 25.06 7.67 -15.34
C THR A 136 26.33 6.84 -15.28
N LYS A 137 26.31 5.58 -15.77
CA LYS A 137 27.51 4.74 -15.85
C LYS A 137 28.57 5.34 -16.78
N ILE A 138 28.17 5.75 -17.99
CA ILE A 138 29.08 6.37 -18.96
C ILE A 138 29.71 7.62 -18.37
N SER A 139 28.90 8.46 -17.72
CA SER A 139 29.38 9.68 -17.07
C SER A 139 30.38 9.38 -15.96
N LEU A 140 30.09 8.39 -15.09
CA LEU A 140 31.00 7.99 -14.02
C LEU A 140 32.30 7.38 -14.57
N ASN A 141 32.23 6.53 -15.59
CA ASN A 141 33.42 5.95 -16.23
C ASN A 141 34.29 7.03 -16.89
N THR A 142 33.66 8.05 -17.49
CA THR A 142 34.38 9.20 -18.05
C THR A 142 35.09 9.99 -16.95
N LEU A 143 34.46 10.17 -15.78
CA LEU A 143 35.07 10.81 -14.62
C LEU A 143 36.24 9.98 -14.04
N VAL A 144 36.14 8.64 -14.07
CA VAL A 144 37.25 7.75 -13.68
C VAL A 144 38.42 7.89 -14.64
N ALA A 145 38.17 7.86 -15.94
CA ALA A 145 39.19 7.95 -16.98
C ALA A 145 39.92 9.30 -17.01
N ASN A 146 39.20 10.40 -16.73
CA ASN A 146 39.79 11.73 -16.71
C ASN A 146 40.70 11.99 -15.49
N GLY A 147 40.70 11.12 -14.48
CA GLY A 147 41.54 11.24 -13.28
C GLY A 147 41.25 12.45 -12.38
N THR A 148 40.35 13.35 -12.78
CA THR A 148 39.92 14.53 -12.02
C THR A 148 38.39 14.58 -12.01
N THR A 149 37.82 14.81 -10.83
CA THR A 149 36.36 14.87 -10.66
C THR A 149 35.96 16.18 -9.98
N ARG A 150 34.80 16.71 -10.38
CA ARG A 150 34.06 17.70 -9.57
C ARG A 150 33.33 16.97 -8.45
N ASN A 151 32.76 17.69 -7.49
CA ASN A 151 31.84 17.08 -6.53
C ASN A 151 30.72 16.34 -7.27
N VAL A 152 30.35 15.14 -6.84
CA VAL A 152 29.35 14.30 -7.50
C VAL A 152 28.15 14.11 -6.58
N ILE A 153 26.94 14.30 -7.10
CA ILE A 153 25.70 14.02 -6.37
C ILE A 153 24.89 12.99 -7.15
N LEU A 154 24.67 11.82 -6.55
CA LEU A 154 23.79 10.79 -7.08
C LEU A 154 22.40 10.93 -6.45
N HIS A 155 21.39 11.20 -7.27
CA HIS A 155 20.00 11.33 -6.81
C HIS A 155 19.07 10.28 -7.42
N GLY A 156 18.01 9.93 -6.70
CA GLY A 156 17.03 8.94 -7.18
C GLY A 156 16.19 8.32 -6.07
N PRO A 157 15.17 7.53 -6.41
CA PRO A 157 14.29 6.89 -5.43
C PRO A 157 15.03 5.89 -4.52
N ALA A 158 14.44 5.51 -3.40
CA ALA A 158 15.00 4.46 -2.54
C ALA A 158 15.12 3.12 -3.31
N GLY A 159 16.12 2.31 -2.97
CA GLY A 159 16.30 0.98 -3.57
C GLY A 159 16.94 0.93 -4.97
N CYS A 160 17.29 2.07 -5.59
CA CYS A 160 17.95 2.07 -6.92
C CYS A 160 19.48 1.85 -6.90
N GLY A 161 20.07 1.59 -5.73
CA GLY A 161 21.50 1.29 -5.62
C GLY A 161 22.44 2.50 -5.58
N LYS A 162 21.98 3.69 -5.18
CA LYS A 162 22.83 4.90 -5.06
C LYS A 162 24.05 4.70 -4.17
N THR A 163 23.84 4.20 -2.95
CA THR A 163 24.91 3.95 -1.98
C THR A 163 25.92 2.94 -2.53
N ALA A 164 25.43 1.88 -3.17
CA ALA A 164 26.29 0.90 -3.84
C ALA A 164 27.11 1.56 -4.97
N MET A 165 26.46 2.36 -5.83
CA MET A 165 27.12 3.07 -6.92
C MET A 165 28.22 4.02 -6.42
N VAL A 166 27.96 4.79 -5.36
CA VAL A 166 28.96 5.70 -4.76
C VAL A 166 30.21 4.93 -4.33
N LYS A 167 30.03 3.83 -3.58
CA LYS A 167 31.17 3.03 -3.08
C LYS A 167 31.96 2.37 -4.21
N VAL A 168 31.25 1.87 -5.21
CA VAL A 168 31.86 1.23 -6.38
C VAL A 168 32.63 2.24 -7.22
N PHE A 169 32.05 3.42 -7.47
CA PHE A 169 32.72 4.51 -8.17
C PHE A 169 34.02 4.91 -7.48
N VAL A 170 33.98 5.12 -6.16
CA VAL A 170 35.17 5.49 -5.39
C VAL A 170 36.22 4.37 -5.46
N LYS A 171 35.82 3.11 -5.27
CA LYS A 171 36.74 1.97 -5.39
C LYS A 171 37.39 1.90 -6.77
N GLU A 172 36.63 2.05 -7.84
CA GLU A 172 37.10 1.95 -9.22
C GLU A 172 37.99 3.14 -9.61
N PHE A 173 37.66 4.34 -9.13
CA PHE A 173 38.49 5.53 -9.28
C PHE A 173 39.90 5.32 -8.69
N TYR A 174 39.99 4.81 -7.47
CA TYR A 174 41.30 4.54 -6.85
C TYR A 174 41.99 3.31 -7.44
N THR A 175 41.25 2.26 -7.84
CA THR A 175 41.87 1.08 -8.47
C THR A 175 42.52 1.42 -9.81
N SER A 176 41.91 2.35 -10.57
CA SER A 176 42.43 2.76 -11.89
C SER A 176 43.57 3.78 -11.79
N ASN A 177 43.59 4.60 -10.73
CA ASN A 177 44.49 5.76 -10.61
C ASN A 177 45.56 5.61 -9.51
N VAL A 178 45.53 4.56 -8.68
CA VAL A 178 46.55 4.29 -7.65
C VAL A 178 47.43 3.13 -8.07
N LEU A 179 48.67 3.44 -8.43
CA LEU A 179 49.72 2.46 -8.76
C LEU A 179 50.57 2.05 -7.54
N ASP A 180 50.47 2.77 -6.42
CA ASP A 180 51.42 2.62 -5.31
C ASP A 180 50.69 2.23 -4.00
N GLY A 181 50.90 1.00 -3.54
CA GLY A 181 50.19 0.37 -2.40
C GLY A 181 50.49 0.95 -1.01
N ARG A 182 51.19 2.09 -0.95
CA ARG A 182 51.63 2.76 0.29
C ARG A 182 50.54 3.61 0.96
N LEU A 183 49.54 4.07 0.19
CA LEU A 183 48.31 4.68 0.72
C LEU A 183 47.12 3.78 0.43
N GLY A 184 46.42 3.36 1.48
CA GLY A 184 45.21 2.55 1.34
C GLY A 184 43.98 3.39 1.03
N LEU A 185 43.01 2.82 0.32
CA LEU A 185 41.71 3.43 0.03
C LEU A 185 41.02 4.01 1.28
N LYS A 186 41.10 3.30 2.41
CA LYS A 186 40.50 3.71 3.68
C LYS A 186 41.12 4.97 4.28
N ASP A 187 42.35 5.31 3.91
CA ASP A 187 43.00 6.53 4.38
C ASP A 187 42.57 7.75 3.57
N CYS A 188 42.36 7.57 2.26
CA CYS A 188 42.01 8.62 1.32
C CYS A 188 40.50 8.90 1.21
N VAL A 189 39.67 8.08 1.86
CA VAL A 189 38.21 8.20 1.85
C VAL A 189 37.68 8.37 3.27
N TYR A 190 36.87 9.41 3.50
CA TYR A 190 36.09 9.57 4.72
C TYR A 190 34.61 9.26 4.43
N GLU A 191 34.06 8.22 5.07
CA GLU A 191 32.65 7.82 4.93
C GLU A 191 31.83 8.33 6.13
N THR A 192 30.69 8.98 5.85
CA THR A 192 29.70 9.34 6.88
C THR A 192 28.28 9.24 6.36
N THR A 193 27.32 9.20 7.27
CA THR A 193 25.90 9.20 6.95
C THR A 193 25.28 10.57 7.24
N GLY A 194 24.34 11.01 6.41
CA GLY A 194 23.63 12.28 6.61
C GLY A 194 22.92 12.38 7.96
N GLN A 195 22.57 11.27 8.62
CA GLN A 195 22.03 11.28 9.99
C GLN A 195 23.07 11.72 11.03
N GLU A 196 24.32 11.28 10.89
CA GLU A 196 25.41 11.65 11.79
C GLU A 196 25.77 13.13 11.62
N VAL A 197 25.82 13.57 10.35
CA VAL A 197 26.00 14.99 10.01
C VAL A 197 24.85 15.83 10.58
N ALA A 198 23.60 15.36 10.45
CA ALA A 198 22.44 16.03 11.01
C ALA A 198 22.48 16.10 12.54
N ALA A 199 23.04 15.09 13.23
CA ALA A 199 23.15 15.09 14.68
C ALA A 199 24.10 16.20 15.17
N ASN A 200 25.32 16.26 14.64
CA ASN A 200 26.30 17.27 15.04
C ASN A 200 27.23 17.71 13.89
N VAL A 201 26.82 18.75 13.18
CA VAL A 201 27.58 19.30 12.04
C VAL A 201 28.94 19.85 12.46
N ARG A 202 29.06 20.45 13.66
CA ARG A 202 30.34 21.01 14.15
C ARG A 202 31.35 19.91 14.43
N LYS A 203 30.88 18.79 14.98
CA LYS A 203 31.72 17.60 15.16
C LYS A 203 32.15 17.06 13.80
N PHE A 204 31.23 16.95 12.85
CA PHE A 204 31.54 16.51 11.49
C PHE A 204 32.60 17.39 10.81
N THR A 205 32.47 18.72 10.86
CA THR A 205 33.48 19.63 10.27
C THR A 205 34.86 19.44 10.92
N HIS A 206 34.90 19.31 12.25
CA HIS A 206 36.14 19.05 12.98
C HIS A 206 36.75 17.68 12.63
N ASP A 207 35.92 16.64 12.50
CA ASP A 207 36.37 15.29 12.15
C ASP A 207 36.95 15.24 10.73
N VAL A 208 36.35 15.98 9.78
CA VAL A 208 36.85 16.13 8.41
C VAL A 208 38.19 16.88 8.39
N GLU A 209 38.32 17.98 9.14
CA GLU A 209 39.59 18.72 9.24
C GLU A 209 40.69 17.86 9.88
N HIS A 210 40.35 17.10 10.92
CA HIS A 210 41.29 16.19 11.58
C HIS A 210 41.72 15.06 10.63
N TRP A 211 40.77 14.46 9.90
CA TRP A 211 41.07 13.46 8.87
C TRP A 211 41.99 14.04 7.78
N LYS A 212 41.71 15.25 7.28
CA LYS A 212 42.57 15.96 6.33
C LYS A 212 43.99 16.12 6.85
N LYS A 213 44.17 16.64 8.07
CA LYS A 213 45.49 16.81 8.71
C LYS A 213 46.25 15.49 8.82
N LYS A 214 45.56 14.41 9.21
CA LYS A 214 46.14 13.06 9.29
C LYS A 214 46.58 12.55 7.93
N LEU A 215 45.78 12.78 6.89
CA LEU A 215 46.10 12.41 5.52
C LEU A 215 47.31 13.22 5.00
N ASP A 216 47.32 14.53 5.22
CA ASP A 216 48.43 15.40 4.82
C ASP A 216 49.74 15.01 5.51
N HIS A 217 49.70 14.62 6.78
CA HIS A 217 50.86 14.09 7.49
C HIS A 217 51.35 12.76 6.88
N LYS A 218 50.43 11.85 6.53
CA LYS A 218 50.78 10.59 5.84
C LYS A 218 51.38 10.84 4.45
N ILE A 219 50.84 11.79 3.69
CA ILE A 219 51.38 12.20 2.39
C ILE A 219 52.81 12.71 2.55
N LYS A 220 53.05 13.61 3.52
CA LYS A 220 54.40 14.11 3.82
C LYS A 220 55.38 12.99 4.23
N LYS A 221 54.91 12.00 4.97
CA LYS A 221 55.74 10.86 5.44
C LYS A 221 56.04 9.84 4.34
N THR A 222 55.09 9.61 3.44
CA THR A 222 55.21 8.57 2.39
C THR A 222 55.72 9.12 1.06
N GLY A 223 55.62 10.44 0.84
CA GLY A 223 55.98 11.11 -0.42
C GLY A 223 55.00 10.86 -1.57
N VAL A 224 53.93 10.10 -1.33
CA VAL A 224 52.96 9.70 -2.35
C VAL A 224 51.72 10.59 -2.23
N VAL A 225 51.36 11.27 -3.31
CA VAL A 225 50.16 12.10 -3.39
C VAL A 225 49.01 11.25 -3.93
N PRO A 226 47.88 11.13 -3.20
CA PRO A 226 46.73 10.40 -3.72
C PRO A 226 46.13 11.13 -4.92
N PRO A 227 45.59 10.41 -5.93
CA PRO A 227 45.00 11.02 -7.12
C PRO A 227 43.84 11.95 -6.78
N MET A 228 43.10 11.64 -5.71
CA MET A 228 42.04 12.48 -5.17
C MET A 228 41.84 12.19 -3.68
N LYS A 229 41.30 13.16 -2.94
CA LYS A 229 40.82 12.99 -1.56
C LYS A 229 39.29 13.03 -1.58
N ILE A 230 38.61 12.00 -1.07
CA ILE A 230 37.15 11.88 -1.23
C ILE A 230 36.43 11.85 0.13
N ILE A 231 35.36 12.63 0.24
CA ILE A 231 34.40 12.56 1.34
C ILE A 231 33.07 12.00 0.81
N ILE A 232 32.62 10.89 1.37
CA ILE A 232 31.34 10.25 1.03
C ILE A 232 30.31 10.63 2.09
N ILE A 233 29.19 11.23 1.65
CA ILE A 233 28.03 11.51 2.52
C ILE A 233 26.81 10.77 1.96
N ASP A 234 26.41 9.69 2.64
CA ASP A 234 25.25 8.90 2.23
C ASP A 234 23.95 9.46 2.83
N ASN A 235 22.90 9.64 2.03
CA ASN A 235 21.61 10.23 2.42
C ASN A 235 21.73 11.67 2.97
N LEU A 236 22.37 12.56 2.20
CA LEU A 236 22.50 13.99 2.55
C LEU A 236 21.13 14.70 2.65
N ASP A 237 20.07 14.15 2.04
CA ASP A 237 18.67 14.59 2.18
C ASP A 237 18.19 14.56 3.64
N LYS A 238 18.80 13.74 4.50
CA LYS A 238 18.43 13.67 5.92
C LYS A 238 18.98 14.85 6.73
N VAL A 239 19.88 15.66 6.17
CA VAL A 239 20.39 16.87 6.84
C VAL A 239 19.40 18.01 6.65
N PRO A 240 18.91 18.66 7.72
CA PRO A 240 18.03 19.82 7.60
C PRO A 240 18.69 20.99 6.86
N SER A 241 17.93 21.77 6.09
CA SER A 241 18.46 22.85 5.23
C SER A 241 19.33 23.89 5.97
N GLY A 242 18.96 24.26 7.21
CA GLY A 242 19.78 25.18 8.02
C GLY A 242 21.16 24.62 8.36
N LYS A 243 21.28 23.30 8.50
CA LYS A 243 22.55 22.59 8.72
C LYS A 243 23.30 22.34 7.42
N GLN A 244 22.60 22.20 6.30
CA GLN A 244 23.21 22.07 4.97
C GLN A 244 24.01 23.31 4.58
N GLN A 245 23.66 24.51 5.06
CA GLN A 245 24.45 25.72 4.79
C GLN A 245 25.87 25.63 5.36
N ASN A 246 26.05 25.00 6.52
CA ASN A 246 27.39 24.75 7.08
C ASN A 246 28.15 23.70 6.25
N VAL A 247 27.44 22.68 5.75
CA VAL A 247 28.03 21.67 4.84
C VAL A 247 28.45 22.33 3.53
N ARG A 248 27.68 23.29 3.01
CA ARG A 248 28.05 24.09 1.85
C ARG A 248 29.36 24.84 2.09
N MET A 249 29.48 25.56 3.22
CA MET A 249 30.72 26.28 3.56
C MET A 249 31.91 25.32 3.65
N LEU A 250 31.71 24.13 4.21
CA LEU A 250 32.74 23.09 4.25
C LEU A 250 33.13 22.62 2.84
N ILE A 251 32.16 22.37 1.96
CA ILE A 251 32.42 21.99 0.56
C ILE A 251 33.26 23.06 -0.13
N GLU A 252 32.93 24.34 0.07
CA GLU A 252 33.65 25.47 -0.51
C GLU A 252 35.12 25.49 -0.06
N ALA A 253 35.38 25.39 1.24
CA ALA A 253 36.74 25.37 1.78
C ALA A 253 37.53 24.14 1.31
N MET A 254 36.90 22.97 1.29
CA MET A 254 37.55 21.71 0.92
C MET A 254 37.78 21.58 -0.60
N ASP A 255 36.96 22.25 -1.43
CA ASP A 255 37.15 22.30 -2.88
C ASP A 255 38.45 23.04 -3.25
N GLU A 256 38.81 24.10 -2.52
CA GLU A 256 40.08 24.83 -2.66
C GLU A 256 41.28 23.94 -2.32
N ASP A 257 41.10 23.02 -1.36
CA ASP A 257 42.11 22.07 -0.92
C ASP A 257 42.22 20.80 -1.79
N GLY A 258 41.44 20.72 -2.88
CA GLY A 258 41.42 19.57 -3.78
C GLY A 258 40.70 18.33 -3.23
N ILE A 259 39.85 18.49 -2.21
CA ILE A 259 39.01 17.42 -1.65
C ILE A 259 37.64 17.44 -2.32
N ARG A 260 37.15 16.28 -2.75
CA ARG A 260 35.89 16.14 -3.47
C ARG A 260 34.83 15.41 -2.65
N PHE A 261 33.60 15.85 -2.78
CA PHE A 261 32.42 15.26 -2.14
C PHE A 261 31.69 14.36 -3.12
N VAL A 262 31.37 13.15 -2.67
CA VAL A 262 30.47 12.23 -3.37
C VAL A 262 29.28 11.95 -2.47
N CYS A 263 28.13 12.52 -2.82
CA CYS A 263 26.94 12.48 -1.98
C CYS A 263 25.81 11.67 -2.62
N SER A 264 25.02 10.98 -1.80
CA SER A 264 23.79 10.33 -2.23
C SER A 264 22.56 11.04 -1.65
N VAL A 265 21.52 11.23 -2.49
CA VAL A 265 20.33 12.01 -2.15
C VAL A 265 19.09 11.35 -2.74
N LYS A 266 17.91 11.54 -2.13
CA LYS A 266 16.65 11.08 -2.74
C LYS A 266 16.20 11.99 -3.88
N SER A 267 16.04 13.27 -3.58
CA SER A 267 15.61 14.30 -4.53
C SER A 267 16.60 15.47 -4.52
N PRO A 268 17.02 15.98 -5.68
CA PRO A 268 17.94 17.12 -5.75
C PRO A 268 17.28 18.43 -5.28
N LYS A 269 15.96 18.46 -5.12
CA LYS A 269 15.21 19.61 -4.58
C LYS A 269 15.39 19.80 -3.08
N ASP A 270 15.77 18.74 -2.36
CA ASP A 270 15.92 18.77 -0.91
C ASP A 270 17.27 19.39 -0.49
N LEU A 271 18.11 19.74 -1.47
CA LEU A 271 19.41 20.36 -1.26
C LEU A 271 19.34 21.88 -1.40
N VAL A 272 20.10 22.57 -0.57
CA VAL A 272 20.39 24.00 -0.75
C VAL A 272 21.08 24.24 -2.10
N ASP A 273 20.63 25.26 -2.82
CA ASP A 273 21.08 25.58 -4.19
C ASP A 273 22.61 25.72 -4.32
N GLY A 274 23.28 26.26 -3.28
CA GLY A 274 24.74 26.42 -3.29
C GLY A 274 25.51 25.09 -3.33
N ILE A 275 24.96 24.00 -2.79
CA ILE A 275 25.55 22.66 -2.93
C ILE A 275 25.25 22.12 -4.34
N ARG A 276 24.01 22.31 -4.81
CA ARG A 276 23.54 21.83 -6.11
C ARG A 276 24.36 22.40 -7.27
N GLN A 277 24.70 23.68 -7.23
CA GLN A 277 25.44 24.36 -8.30
C GLN A 277 26.92 23.96 -8.40
N ARG A 278 27.51 23.47 -7.30
CA ARG A 278 28.93 23.09 -7.21
C ARG A 278 29.19 21.62 -7.54
N ALA A 279 28.14 20.84 -7.76
CA ALA A 279 28.24 19.42 -7.99
C ALA A 279 27.72 19.00 -9.36
N TYR A 280 28.31 17.94 -9.89
CA TYR A 280 27.83 17.21 -11.04
C TYR A 280 26.72 16.25 -10.59
N ILE A 281 25.50 16.51 -11.06
CA ILE A 281 24.29 15.83 -10.60
C ILE A 281 23.97 14.70 -11.56
N LEU A 282 23.88 13.48 -11.02
CA LEU A 282 23.62 12.27 -11.76
C LEU A 282 22.34 11.59 -11.28
N GLN A 283 21.45 11.28 -12.21
CA GLN A 283 20.18 10.65 -11.93
C GLN A 283 20.28 9.12 -11.96
N MET A 284 19.76 8.48 -10.93
CA MET A 284 19.57 7.02 -10.85
C MET A 284 18.09 6.70 -10.91
N LYS A 285 17.71 5.82 -11.84
CA LYS A 285 16.36 5.28 -12.00
C LYS A 285 16.24 3.92 -11.32
N ARG A 286 15.00 3.51 -11.02
CA ARG A 286 14.71 2.20 -10.41
C ARG A 286 15.11 1.10 -11.37
N LEU A 287 15.57 -0.02 -10.81
CA LEU A 287 15.82 -1.21 -11.61
C LEU A 287 14.49 -1.84 -12.03
N PRO A 288 14.34 -2.26 -13.29
CA PRO A 288 13.16 -3.01 -13.70
C PRO A 288 13.13 -4.35 -12.96
N GLN A 289 11.93 -4.86 -12.68
CA GLN A 289 11.76 -6.11 -11.90
C GLN A 289 12.55 -7.29 -12.48
N LYS A 290 12.63 -7.40 -13.81
CA LYS A 290 13.42 -8.43 -14.50
C LYS A 290 14.91 -8.41 -14.11
N ASP A 291 15.50 -7.22 -14.05
CA ASP A 291 16.92 -7.08 -13.71
C ASP A 291 17.14 -7.36 -12.21
N MET A 292 16.20 -6.93 -11.36
CA MET A 292 16.24 -7.26 -9.93
C MET A 292 16.13 -8.77 -9.68
N LEU A 293 15.23 -9.46 -10.40
CA LEU A 293 15.09 -10.92 -10.33
C LEU A 293 16.39 -11.61 -10.74
N THR A 294 17.06 -11.10 -11.77
CA THR A 294 18.37 -11.63 -12.20
C THR A 294 19.42 -11.49 -11.10
N VAL A 295 19.50 -10.34 -10.40
CA VAL A 295 20.40 -10.20 -9.25
C VAL A 295 20.03 -11.16 -8.13
N PHE A 296 18.74 -11.23 -7.78
CA PHE A 296 18.24 -12.09 -6.72
C PHE A 296 18.62 -13.56 -6.96
N LEU A 297 18.41 -14.07 -8.16
CA LEU A 297 18.75 -15.44 -8.52
C LEU A 297 20.26 -15.69 -8.55
N LYS A 298 21.07 -14.70 -8.97
CA LYS A 298 22.53 -14.78 -8.84
C LYS A 298 22.97 -14.88 -7.38
N VAL A 299 22.33 -14.15 -6.47
CA VAL A 299 22.62 -14.28 -5.03
C VAL A 299 22.22 -15.67 -4.55
N CYS A 300 21.02 -16.16 -4.89
CA CYS A 300 20.58 -17.49 -4.49
C CYS A 300 21.50 -18.59 -5.01
N ALA A 301 21.96 -18.49 -6.27
CA ALA A 301 22.91 -19.42 -6.85
C ALA A 301 24.28 -19.38 -6.16
N ARG A 302 24.81 -18.18 -5.88
CA ARG A 302 26.12 -18.04 -5.24
C ARG A 302 26.12 -18.50 -3.79
N GLU A 303 25.05 -18.22 -3.07
CA GLU A 303 24.87 -18.62 -1.68
C GLU A 303 24.26 -20.02 -1.55
N SER A 304 24.03 -20.75 -2.66
CA SER A 304 23.38 -22.06 -2.70
C SER A 304 22.09 -22.12 -1.87
N ILE A 305 21.18 -21.16 -2.05
CA ILE A 305 19.92 -21.07 -1.32
C ILE A 305 18.83 -21.80 -2.11
N GLY A 306 18.16 -22.76 -1.47
CA GLY A 306 16.97 -23.40 -2.03
C GLY A 306 15.77 -22.45 -2.00
N PHE A 307 15.07 -22.33 -3.11
CA PHE A 307 13.89 -21.48 -3.23
C PHE A 307 12.78 -22.10 -4.07
N GLU A 308 11.56 -21.73 -3.73
CA GLU A 308 10.35 -21.98 -4.50
C GLU A 308 9.95 -20.72 -5.26
N LYS A 309 9.46 -20.87 -6.50
CA LYS A 309 9.11 -19.73 -7.36
C LYS A 309 8.00 -18.87 -6.77
N ASP A 310 6.95 -19.50 -6.23
CA ASP A 310 5.82 -18.83 -5.59
C ASP A 310 6.27 -17.99 -4.38
N ALA A 311 7.29 -18.48 -3.67
CA ALA A 311 7.92 -17.75 -2.57
C ALA A 311 8.63 -16.48 -3.06
N VAL A 312 9.35 -16.56 -4.18
CA VAL A 312 10.04 -15.42 -4.78
C VAL A 312 9.02 -14.39 -5.28
N GLU A 313 7.95 -14.83 -5.92
CA GLU A 313 6.86 -13.95 -6.34
C GLU A 313 6.27 -13.17 -5.18
N GLU A 314 5.95 -13.86 -4.08
CA GLU A 314 5.37 -13.23 -2.89
C GLU A 314 6.36 -12.27 -2.20
N LEU A 315 7.63 -12.64 -2.16
CA LEU A 315 8.69 -11.78 -1.64
C LEU A 315 8.80 -10.47 -2.45
N PHE A 316 8.73 -10.55 -3.78
CA PHE A 316 8.78 -9.39 -4.67
C PHE A 316 7.51 -8.51 -4.54
N LYS A 317 6.33 -9.10 -4.32
CA LYS A 317 5.10 -8.34 -4.02
C LYS A 317 5.25 -7.54 -2.72
N TYR A 318 5.79 -8.15 -1.67
CA TYR A 318 5.98 -7.50 -0.36
C TYR A 318 7.05 -6.40 -0.37
N ALA A 319 8.20 -6.69 -0.99
CA ALA A 319 9.33 -5.77 -0.98
C ALA A 319 9.20 -4.67 -2.04
N GLY A 320 8.38 -4.87 -3.07
CA GLY A 320 8.17 -3.93 -4.16
C GLY A 320 9.40 -3.79 -5.04
N VAL A 321 9.83 -2.56 -5.30
CA VAL A 321 10.95 -2.23 -6.21
C VAL A 321 12.23 -1.86 -5.44
N ASP A 322 12.44 -2.43 -4.25
CA ASP A 322 13.64 -2.21 -3.43
C ASP A 322 14.44 -3.51 -3.28
N LEU A 323 15.51 -3.63 -4.07
CA LEU A 323 16.41 -4.79 -4.05
C LEU A 323 17.08 -4.99 -2.69
N GLY A 324 17.42 -3.91 -1.98
CA GLY A 324 18.03 -4.02 -0.65
C GLY A 324 17.05 -4.61 0.36
N LYS A 325 15.78 -4.22 0.30
CA LYS A 325 14.72 -4.82 1.13
C LYS A 325 14.51 -6.30 0.80
N ILE A 326 14.51 -6.67 -0.49
CA ILE A 326 14.40 -8.07 -0.93
C ILE A 326 15.53 -8.91 -0.33
N LEU A 327 16.79 -8.50 -0.48
CA LEU A 327 17.94 -9.26 0.00
C LEU A 327 18.00 -9.37 1.53
N ARG A 328 17.65 -8.30 2.26
CA ARG A 328 17.58 -8.35 3.74
C ARG A 328 16.48 -9.28 4.22
N THR A 329 15.32 -9.29 3.57
CA THR A 329 14.23 -10.21 3.92
C THR A 329 14.61 -11.65 3.55
N LEU A 330 15.24 -11.87 2.40
CA LEU A 330 15.78 -13.19 2.00
C LEU A 330 16.75 -13.72 3.07
N GLN A 331 17.73 -12.92 3.47
CA GLN A 331 18.70 -13.28 4.50
C GLN A 331 18.01 -13.64 5.82
N ARG A 332 17.02 -12.85 6.24
CA ARG A 332 16.26 -13.12 7.47
C ARG A 332 15.50 -14.44 7.41
N ILE A 333 14.85 -14.74 6.27
CA ILE A 333 14.12 -16.01 6.08
C ILE A 333 15.10 -17.17 6.07
N PHE A 334 16.22 -17.06 5.34
CA PHE A 334 17.22 -18.12 5.24
C PHE A 334 17.87 -18.45 6.59
N VAL A 335 18.25 -17.43 7.37
CA VAL A 335 18.83 -17.63 8.70
C VAL A 335 17.86 -18.32 9.66
N LYS A 336 16.55 -18.08 9.53
CA LYS A 336 15.53 -18.68 10.40
C LYS A 336 15.05 -20.07 9.95
N TYR A 337 14.84 -20.26 8.65
CA TYR A 337 14.13 -21.42 8.11
C TYR A 337 14.94 -22.25 7.11
N ALA A 338 16.17 -21.84 6.77
CA ALA A 338 17.08 -22.49 5.81
C ALA A 338 16.61 -22.61 4.35
N TYR A 339 15.31 -22.48 4.09
CA TYR A 339 14.71 -22.67 2.77
C TYR A 339 13.65 -21.60 2.50
N LEU A 340 13.66 -21.06 1.28
CA LEU A 340 12.70 -20.05 0.85
C LEU A 340 11.46 -20.71 0.23
N SER A 341 10.50 -21.10 1.08
CA SER A 341 9.17 -21.56 0.66
C SER A 341 8.13 -20.46 0.79
N TYR A 342 6.99 -20.61 0.09
CA TYR A 342 5.88 -19.66 0.16
C TYR A 342 5.40 -19.47 1.61
N GLU A 343 5.27 -20.55 2.36
CA GLU A 343 4.89 -20.51 3.77
C GLU A 343 5.89 -19.73 4.65
N ASN A 344 7.19 -19.91 4.42
CA ASN A 344 8.23 -19.27 5.22
C ASN A 344 8.30 -17.76 4.95
N VAL A 345 8.02 -17.35 3.71
CA VAL A 345 7.86 -15.92 3.35
C VAL A 345 6.65 -15.35 4.09
N LEU A 346 5.49 -16.00 4.02
CA LEU A 346 4.27 -15.52 4.69
C LEU A 346 4.45 -15.39 6.21
N LYS A 347 5.09 -16.36 6.87
CA LYS A 347 5.38 -16.31 8.32
C LYS A 347 6.15 -15.05 8.71
N GLU A 348 7.11 -14.62 7.89
CA GLU A 348 7.94 -13.44 8.17
C GLU A 348 7.35 -12.11 7.69
N VAL A 349 6.60 -12.15 6.60
CA VAL A 349 6.06 -10.96 5.92
C VAL A 349 4.72 -10.55 6.52
N ASN A 350 3.83 -11.52 6.71
CA ASN A 350 2.47 -11.29 7.18
C ASN A 350 2.04 -12.40 8.16
N PRO A 351 2.53 -12.35 9.42
CA PRO A 351 2.19 -13.36 10.41
C PRO A 351 0.70 -13.37 10.75
N GLU A 352 0.00 -12.24 10.61
CA GLU A 352 -1.45 -12.18 10.80
C GLU A 352 -2.18 -12.99 9.74
N GLU A 353 -1.81 -12.83 8.47
CA GLU A 353 -2.43 -13.59 7.37
C GLU A 353 -2.11 -15.09 7.44
N PHE A 354 -0.89 -15.46 7.83
CA PHE A 354 -0.55 -16.86 8.06
C PHE A 354 -1.35 -17.49 9.21
N ASN A 355 -1.59 -16.73 10.28
CA ASN A 355 -2.35 -17.20 11.44
C ASN A 355 -3.86 -17.03 11.30
N LYS A 356 -4.36 -16.47 10.19
CA LYS A 356 -5.80 -16.36 9.96
C LYS A 356 -6.39 -17.77 9.90
N PRO A 357 -7.46 -18.03 10.67
CA PRO A 357 -8.16 -19.30 10.56
C PRO A 357 -8.70 -19.43 9.14
N ILE A 358 -8.28 -20.48 8.43
CA ILE A 358 -8.72 -20.74 7.05
C ILE A 358 -10.24 -20.93 7.06
N GLU A 359 -10.97 -20.23 6.21
CA GLU A 359 -12.41 -20.42 6.11
C GLU A 359 -12.69 -21.67 5.28
N VAL A 360 -13.45 -22.62 5.84
CA VAL A 360 -13.76 -23.89 5.18
C VAL A 360 -15.26 -23.98 4.97
N ASP A 361 -15.67 -24.39 3.76
CA ASP A 361 -17.07 -24.65 3.46
C ASP A 361 -17.60 -25.84 4.28
N ALA A 362 -18.85 -25.72 4.73
CA ALA A 362 -19.50 -26.70 5.59
C ALA A 362 -19.51 -28.11 4.97
N ALA A 363 -19.72 -28.22 3.66
CA ALA A 363 -19.72 -29.51 2.96
C ALA A 363 -18.32 -30.11 2.86
N ALA A 364 -17.31 -29.28 2.55
CA ALA A 364 -15.92 -29.68 2.45
C ALA A 364 -15.44 -30.32 3.76
N ALA A 365 -15.78 -29.74 4.92
CA ALA A 365 -15.37 -30.21 6.25
C ALA A 365 -15.87 -31.62 6.65
N ILE A 366 -16.79 -32.24 5.89
CA ILE A 366 -17.46 -33.52 6.25
C ILE A 366 -17.20 -34.59 5.18
N LEU A 367 -16.43 -34.29 4.13
CA LEU A 367 -16.20 -35.22 3.03
C LEU A 367 -15.50 -36.52 3.50
N PRO A 368 -15.92 -37.69 2.99
CA PRO A 368 -17.00 -37.91 2.03
C PRO A 368 -18.40 -37.87 2.69
N LEU A 369 -19.35 -37.20 2.03
CA LEU A 369 -20.75 -37.14 2.49
C LEU A 369 -21.47 -38.46 2.18
N SER A 370 -22.17 -39.00 3.17
CA SER A 370 -23.11 -40.09 2.95
C SER A 370 -24.36 -39.60 2.23
N ARG A 371 -24.99 -40.49 1.46
CA ARG A 371 -26.30 -40.22 0.84
C ARG A 371 -27.34 -39.96 1.94
N CYS A 372 -28.25 -39.03 1.70
CA CYS A 372 -29.33 -38.73 2.60
C CYS A 372 -30.18 -39.99 2.87
N PRO A 373 -30.50 -40.33 4.13
CA PRO A 373 -31.31 -41.51 4.45
C PRO A 373 -32.75 -41.38 3.92
N SER A 374 -33.25 -40.16 3.75
CA SER A 374 -34.63 -39.92 3.33
C SER A 374 -34.80 -39.78 1.81
N CYS A 375 -33.84 -39.20 1.08
CA CYS A 375 -33.95 -39.04 -0.38
C CYS A 375 -32.82 -39.64 -1.21
N THR A 376 -31.84 -40.32 -0.59
CA THR A 376 -30.70 -40.99 -1.26
C THR A 376 -29.77 -40.11 -2.11
N LEU A 377 -30.05 -38.80 -2.22
CA LEU A 377 -29.18 -37.81 -2.84
C LEU A 377 -28.00 -37.48 -1.93
N ILE A 378 -26.85 -37.13 -2.51
CA ILE A 378 -25.71 -36.59 -1.76
C ILE A 378 -26.12 -35.19 -1.26
N PRO A 379 -26.10 -34.92 0.07
CA PRO A 379 -26.40 -33.60 0.60
C PRO A 379 -25.52 -32.50 -0.01
N PRO A 380 -26.00 -31.25 -0.13
CA PRO A 380 -27.23 -30.72 0.47
C PRO A 380 -28.51 -31.12 -0.28
N CYS A 381 -29.55 -31.45 0.47
CA CYS A 381 -30.86 -31.81 -0.07
C CYS A 381 -31.98 -31.19 0.79
N ARG A 382 -33.24 -31.39 0.42
CA ARG A 382 -34.38 -30.85 1.19
C ARG A 382 -34.43 -31.36 2.64
N HIS A 383 -33.87 -32.53 2.91
CA HIS A 383 -33.88 -33.16 4.25
C HIS A 383 -32.64 -32.85 5.09
N ILE A 384 -31.49 -32.59 4.45
CA ILE A 384 -30.22 -32.27 5.12
C ILE A 384 -29.76 -30.95 4.54
N THR A 385 -29.97 -29.88 5.30
CA THR A 385 -29.60 -28.52 4.90
C THR A 385 -28.09 -28.32 5.03
N LEU A 386 -27.57 -27.29 4.36
CA LEU A 386 -26.17 -26.86 4.53
C LEU A 386 -25.87 -26.41 5.99
N PHE A 387 -26.89 -25.94 6.74
CA PHE A 387 -26.74 -25.67 8.17
C PHE A 387 -26.59 -26.95 8.99
N ASP A 388 -27.36 -27.99 8.66
CA ASP A 388 -27.24 -29.30 9.28
C ASP A 388 -25.86 -29.91 8.99
N LEU A 389 -25.37 -29.76 7.76
CA LEU A 389 -24.00 -30.11 7.40
C LEU A 389 -23.00 -29.34 8.28
N ALA A 390 -23.07 -28.01 8.35
CA ALA A 390 -22.16 -27.23 9.19
C ALA A 390 -22.15 -27.70 10.67
N LYS A 391 -23.32 -28.04 11.21
CA LYS A 391 -23.47 -28.59 12.56
C LYS A 391 -22.85 -29.99 12.70
N MET A 392 -23.04 -30.85 11.70
CA MET A 392 -22.40 -32.17 11.62
C MET A 392 -20.89 -32.04 11.53
N GLY A 393 -20.35 -31.11 10.74
CA GLY A 393 -18.91 -30.82 10.65
C GLY A 393 -18.32 -30.39 11.99
N ARG A 394 -18.98 -29.50 12.74
CA ARG A 394 -18.54 -29.12 14.10
C ARG A 394 -18.56 -30.27 15.09
N ARG A 395 -19.52 -31.19 14.97
CA ARG A 395 -19.58 -32.39 15.82
C ARG A 395 -18.44 -33.34 15.47
N ARG A 396 -18.27 -33.65 14.19
CA ARG A 396 -17.24 -34.57 13.69
C ARG A 396 -15.82 -34.11 14.00
N ARG A 397 -15.56 -32.79 13.99
CA ARG A 397 -14.28 -32.23 14.42
C ARG A 397 -13.97 -32.42 15.91
N ARG A 398 -15.01 -32.47 16.77
CA ARG A 398 -14.84 -32.76 18.20
C ARG A 398 -14.51 -34.23 18.48
N GLU A 399 -14.79 -35.12 17.53
CA GLU A 399 -14.50 -36.55 17.61
C GLU A 399 -13.04 -36.87 17.21
N LEU A 400 -12.30 -35.90 16.64
CA LEU A 400 -10.90 -36.10 16.27
C LEU A 400 -10.01 -36.26 17.50
N PRO A 401 -9.04 -37.20 17.47
CA PRO A 401 -8.13 -37.40 18.58
C PRO A 401 -7.22 -36.18 18.76
N LYS A 402 -7.11 -35.72 20.01
CA LYS A 402 -6.09 -34.76 20.44
C LYS A 402 -4.91 -35.52 21.01
N ARG A 403 -3.72 -35.17 20.57
CA ARG A 403 -2.47 -35.70 21.10
C ARG A 403 -1.67 -34.57 21.73
N ASP A 404 -0.69 -34.91 22.56
CA ASP A 404 0.14 -33.97 23.30
C ASP A 404 0.82 -32.93 22.38
N ASP A 405 1.19 -31.79 22.97
CA ASP A 405 1.66 -30.57 22.27
C ASP A 405 2.96 -30.74 21.47
N GLY A 406 3.65 -31.88 21.60
CA GLY A 406 4.84 -32.24 20.80
C GLY A 406 4.54 -33.04 19.52
N SER A 407 3.27 -33.39 19.27
CA SER A 407 2.88 -34.21 18.12
C SER A 407 2.59 -33.36 16.87
N MET A 408 3.07 -33.83 15.70
CA MET A 408 2.87 -33.14 14.43
C MET A 408 1.37 -32.94 14.13
N THR A 409 1.00 -31.71 13.78
CA THR A 409 -0.36 -31.37 13.37
C THR A 409 -0.67 -31.98 12.00
N CYS A 410 -1.91 -32.46 11.84
CA CYS A 410 -2.37 -33.09 10.61
C CYS A 410 -2.40 -32.05 9.48
N THR A 411 -1.51 -32.19 8.49
CA THR A 411 -1.39 -31.28 7.35
C THR A 411 -2.69 -31.21 6.54
N HIS A 412 -3.25 -32.37 6.17
CA HIS A 412 -4.53 -32.45 5.46
C HIS A 412 -5.65 -31.71 6.19
N PHE A 413 -5.72 -31.86 7.52
CA PHE A 413 -6.72 -31.18 8.33
C PHE A 413 -6.46 -29.68 8.43
N LYS A 414 -5.20 -29.27 8.54
CA LYS A 414 -4.79 -27.87 8.58
C LYS A 414 -5.15 -27.15 7.28
N ASP A 415 -4.94 -27.78 6.14
CA ASP A 415 -5.12 -27.15 4.83
C ASP A 415 -6.59 -27.17 4.37
N THR A 416 -7.31 -28.25 4.66
CA THR A 416 -8.67 -28.47 4.11
C THR A 416 -9.79 -28.49 5.16
N GLY A 417 -9.45 -28.47 6.45
CA GLY A 417 -10.41 -28.73 7.53
C GLY A 417 -10.89 -30.18 7.63
N THR A 418 -10.30 -31.11 6.84
CA THR A 418 -10.64 -32.54 6.84
C THR A 418 -9.44 -33.45 7.00
N CYS A 419 -9.63 -34.56 7.71
CA CYS A 419 -8.61 -35.59 7.85
C CYS A 419 -9.04 -36.84 7.08
N HIS A 420 -8.44 -37.07 5.90
CA HIS A 420 -8.73 -38.24 5.08
C HIS A 420 -8.47 -39.56 5.82
N ALA A 421 -7.37 -39.66 6.57
CA ALA A 421 -7.00 -40.85 7.34
C ALA A 421 -8.05 -41.18 8.41
N PHE A 422 -8.51 -40.17 9.16
CA PHE A 422 -9.56 -40.38 10.16
C PHE A 422 -10.90 -40.74 9.50
N ASN A 423 -11.24 -40.12 8.37
CA ASN A 423 -12.50 -40.37 7.68
C ASN A 423 -12.57 -41.75 7.00
N SER A 424 -11.44 -42.27 6.53
CA SER A 424 -11.37 -43.58 5.89
C SER A 424 -11.14 -44.73 6.88
N LEU A 425 -10.26 -44.53 7.89
CA LEU A 425 -9.80 -45.60 8.77
C LEU A 425 -10.29 -45.48 10.22
N GLY A 426 -11.02 -44.41 10.56
CA GLY A 426 -11.50 -44.13 11.92
C GLY A 426 -10.40 -43.73 12.92
N ARG A 427 -9.15 -43.57 12.45
CA ARG A 427 -7.99 -43.22 13.28
C ARG A 427 -7.01 -42.36 12.50
N CYS A 428 -6.36 -41.41 13.16
CA CYS A 428 -5.27 -40.60 12.60
C CYS A 428 -4.14 -40.46 13.63
N SER A 429 -2.90 -40.46 13.15
CA SER A 429 -1.68 -40.39 13.97
C SER A 429 -1.24 -38.96 14.32
N CYS A 430 -1.86 -37.95 13.71
CA CYS A 430 -1.47 -36.55 13.84
C CYS A 430 -2.41 -35.80 14.80
N ASN A 431 -1.96 -34.66 15.31
CA ASN A 431 -2.78 -33.77 16.14
C ASN A 431 -3.76 -32.96 15.30
N HIS A 432 -4.98 -32.71 15.80
CA HIS A 432 -6.01 -31.92 15.10
C HIS A 432 -6.41 -30.73 15.98
N PRO A 433 -6.01 -29.49 15.62
CA PRO A 433 -6.38 -28.31 16.39
C PRO A 433 -7.87 -28.01 16.21
N LEU A 434 -8.59 -27.76 17.31
CA LEU A 434 -10.02 -27.43 17.25
C LEU A 434 -10.28 -25.99 16.77
N ASP A 435 -9.26 -25.14 16.87
CA ASP A 435 -9.40 -23.69 16.74
C ASP A 435 -9.10 -23.18 15.32
N ILE A 436 -8.59 -24.05 14.46
CA ILE A 436 -8.44 -23.71 13.04
C ILE A 436 -9.83 -23.84 12.41
N HIS A 437 -10.27 -22.76 11.76
CA HIS A 437 -11.42 -22.62 10.86
C HIS A 437 -12.74 -22.05 11.42
N THR A 438 -13.10 -20.88 10.88
CA THR A 438 -14.49 -20.41 10.77
C THR A 438 -15.18 -21.26 9.70
N ILE A 439 -16.24 -22.00 10.07
CA ILE A 439 -17.09 -22.64 9.06
C ILE A 439 -17.89 -21.54 8.38
N ASN A 440 -17.75 -21.42 7.06
CA ASN A 440 -18.63 -20.58 6.29
C ASN A 440 -20.01 -21.22 6.25
N TYR A 441 -20.93 -20.61 7.00
CA TYR A 441 -22.34 -20.95 6.90
C TYR A 441 -22.90 -20.43 5.58
N PRO A 442 -23.76 -21.18 4.91
CA PRO A 442 -24.47 -20.65 3.76
C PRO A 442 -25.25 -19.39 4.18
N PRO A 443 -25.41 -18.40 3.29
CA PRO A 443 -26.28 -17.27 3.56
C PRO A 443 -27.70 -17.79 3.82
N SER A 444 -28.32 -17.29 4.90
CA SER A 444 -29.72 -17.63 5.23
C SER A 444 -30.60 -17.37 4.01
N ARG A 445 -31.48 -18.29 3.65
CA ARG A 445 -32.37 -18.12 2.50
C ARG A 445 -33.64 -17.40 2.94
N CYS A 446 -34.18 -16.55 2.07
CA CYS A 446 -35.45 -15.90 2.30
C CYS A 446 -36.58 -16.95 2.40
N PRO A 447 -37.42 -16.92 3.44
CA PRO A 447 -38.55 -17.85 3.60
C PRO A 447 -39.61 -17.73 2.50
N VAL A 448 -39.67 -16.58 1.81
CA VAL A 448 -40.66 -16.32 0.75
C VAL A 448 -40.16 -16.72 -0.64
N CYS A 449 -38.91 -16.38 -0.98
CA CYS A 449 -38.39 -16.57 -2.35
C CYS A 449 -37.16 -17.50 -2.44
N SER A 450 -36.71 -18.08 -1.33
CA SER A 450 -35.58 -19.02 -1.24
C SER A 450 -34.21 -18.50 -1.76
N LEU A 451 -34.11 -17.22 -2.11
CA LEU A 451 -32.87 -16.54 -2.48
C LEU A 451 -32.01 -16.21 -1.24
N PRO A 452 -30.68 -16.11 -1.36
CA PRO A 452 -29.81 -15.67 -0.27
C PRO A 452 -30.24 -14.32 0.31
N ASN A 453 -30.36 -14.21 1.63
CA ASN A 453 -30.67 -12.97 2.31
C ASN A 453 -29.45 -12.05 2.37
N PRO A 454 -29.64 -10.72 2.19
CA PRO A 454 -30.90 -10.08 1.82
C PRO A 454 -31.26 -10.32 0.35
N CYS A 455 -32.48 -10.80 0.11
CA CYS A 455 -32.96 -11.21 -1.22
C CYS A 455 -33.13 -10.01 -2.17
N ASN A 456 -33.38 -8.81 -1.62
CA ASN A 456 -33.59 -7.51 -2.27
C ASN A 456 -34.64 -7.47 -3.41
N LYS A 457 -35.36 -8.56 -3.66
CA LYS A 457 -36.44 -8.68 -4.66
C LYS A 457 -37.82 -8.83 -4.04
N CYS A 458 -37.87 -9.39 -2.84
CA CYS A 458 -39.07 -9.74 -2.12
C CYS A 458 -39.39 -8.62 -1.12
N GLU A 459 -40.63 -8.16 -1.13
CA GLU A 459 -41.13 -7.08 -0.29
C GLU A 459 -40.88 -7.35 1.21
N TYR A 460 -40.95 -8.61 1.61
CA TYR A 460 -40.57 -9.10 2.94
C TYR A 460 -39.13 -8.70 3.36
N THR A 461 -38.11 -8.95 2.53
CA THR A 461 -36.72 -8.58 2.89
C THR A 461 -36.49 -7.08 2.84
N LEU A 462 -37.12 -6.37 1.90
CA LEU A 462 -37.05 -4.92 1.81
C LEU A 462 -37.60 -4.28 3.09
N ARG A 463 -38.81 -4.67 3.53
CA ARG A 463 -39.43 -4.15 4.75
C ARG A 463 -38.64 -4.52 6.02
N ARG A 464 -38.06 -5.72 6.08
CA ARG A 464 -37.18 -6.14 7.19
C ARG A 464 -35.92 -5.29 7.25
N SER A 465 -35.23 -5.13 6.12
CA SER A 465 -34.02 -4.30 6.02
C SER A 465 -34.31 -2.82 6.27
N ASP A 466 -35.47 -2.32 5.85
CA ASP A 466 -35.91 -0.96 6.14
C ASP A 466 -36.17 -0.74 7.62
N LEU A 467 -36.82 -1.70 8.31
CA LEU A 467 -37.01 -1.62 9.75
C LEU A 467 -35.68 -1.74 10.50
N GLU A 468 -34.77 -2.60 10.05
CA GLU A 468 -33.44 -2.77 10.63
C GLU A 468 -32.60 -1.50 10.49
N LYS A 469 -32.54 -0.91 9.29
CA LYS A 469 -31.94 0.41 9.06
C LYS A 469 -32.58 1.48 9.93
N PHE A 470 -33.91 1.53 9.98
CA PHE A 470 -34.61 2.49 10.83
C PHE A 470 -34.26 2.34 12.32
N VAL A 471 -34.12 1.11 12.82
CA VAL A 471 -33.70 0.86 14.21
C VAL A 471 -32.23 1.26 14.41
N VAL A 472 -31.34 0.92 13.49
CA VAL A 472 -29.91 1.29 13.55
C VAL A 472 -29.74 2.80 13.49
N ASP A 473 -30.35 3.49 12.53
CA ASP A 473 -30.29 4.95 12.38
C ASP A 473 -30.80 5.65 13.65
N ASN A 474 -31.91 5.21 14.23
CA ASN A 474 -32.43 5.79 15.47
C ASN A 474 -31.57 5.44 16.70
N THR A 475 -30.92 4.27 16.71
CA THR A 475 -29.98 3.88 17.78
C THR A 475 -28.69 4.68 17.67
N GLU A 476 -28.16 4.89 16.47
CA GLU A 476 -27.00 5.74 16.20
C GLU A 476 -27.31 7.22 16.44
N LEU A 477 -28.51 7.71 16.15
CA LEU A 477 -28.94 9.06 16.53
C LEU A 477 -29.04 9.22 18.06
N LEU A 478 -29.40 8.15 18.78
CA LEU A 478 -29.43 8.14 20.25
C LEU A 478 -28.03 8.04 20.87
N VAL A 479 -27.10 7.29 20.27
CA VAL A 479 -25.76 7.03 20.81
C VAL A 479 -24.73 8.05 20.31
N GLY A 480 -24.87 8.50 19.06
CA GLY A 480 -23.94 9.33 18.32
C GLY A 480 -24.32 10.82 18.34
N SER A 481 -23.50 11.61 19.04
CA SER A 481 -23.35 13.07 18.88
C SER A 481 -24.54 13.98 19.27
N TYR A 482 -25.75 13.74 18.74
CA TYR A 482 -26.90 14.64 18.90
C TYR A 482 -27.42 14.67 20.34
N LYS A 483 -27.51 13.47 20.97
CA LYS A 483 -27.90 13.28 22.36
C LYS A 483 -26.88 13.87 23.34
N ALA A 484 -25.58 13.65 23.12
CA ALA A 484 -24.52 14.13 24.01
C ALA A 484 -24.47 15.67 24.06
N LYS A 485 -24.64 16.35 22.92
CA LYS A 485 -24.62 17.81 22.85
C LYS A 485 -25.87 18.47 23.45
N LYS A 486 -27.08 18.06 23.04
CA LYS A 486 -28.32 18.68 23.55
C LYS A 486 -28.63 18.28 25.00
N ILE A 487 -28.32 17.06 25.43
CA ILE A 487 -28.46 16.67 26.85
C ILE A 487 -27.36 17.28 27.69
N GLY A 488 -26.11 17.33 27.19
CA GLY A 488 -25.04 18.08 27.84
C GLY A 488 -25.46 19.53 28.07
N GLU A 489 -26.02 20.17 27.06
CA GLU A 489 -26.60 21.52 27.16
C GLU A 489 -27.74 21.56 28.21
N VAL A 490 -28.72 20.65 28.18
CA VAL A 490 -29.81 20.62 29.18
C VAL A 490 -29.30 20.39 30.62
N LEU A 491 -28.31 19.52 30.81
CA LEU A 491 -27.74 19.18 32.12
C LEU A 491 -26.82 20.28 32.66
N GLU A 492 -25.96 20.85 31.81
CA GLU A 492 -25.17 22.04 32.14
C GLU A 492 -26.09 23.20 32.53
N LEU A 493 -27.14 23.45 31.74
CA LEU A 493 -28.11 24.51 32.00
C LEU A 493 -28.96 24.25 33.27
N ALA A 494 -29.27 23.00 33.60
CA ALA A 494 -29.91 22.62 34.85
C ALA A 494 -28.98 22.87 36.06
N SER A 495 -27.69 22.54 35.92
CA SER A 495 -26.68 22.72 36.98
C SER A 495 -26.37 24.19 37.27
N VAL A 496 -26.33 25.05 36.23
CA VAL A 496 -26.12 26.50 36.37
C VAL A 496 -27.30 27.14 37.10
N LYS A 497 -28.54 26.71 36.83
CA LYS A 497 -29.73 27.28 37.46
C LYS A 497 -29.95 26.79 38.90
N ALA A 498 -29.60 25.55 39.21
CA ALA A 498 -29.56 25.05 40.58
C ALA A 498 -28.61 25.87 41.48
N ARG A 499 -27.59 26.49 40.90
CA ARG A 499 -26.66 27.40 41.61
C ARG A 499 -27.17 28.85 41.73
N VAL A 500 -28.08 29.29 40.85
CA VAL A 500 -28.46 30.72 40.72
C VAL A 500 -29.85 31.03 41.31
N SER A 501 -30.75 30.06 41.43
CA SER A 501 -32.11 30.27 41.97
C SER A 501 -32.37 29.45 43.23
N GLY A 502 -32.86 30.11 44.30
CA GLY A 502 -33.30 29.47 45.54
C GLY A 502 -34.37 28.37 45.35
N ALA A 503 -34.50 27.53 46.38
CA ALA A 503 -35.07 26.17 46.39
C ALA A 503 -36.31 25.90 45.50
N GLU A 504 -37.28 26.79 45.38
CA GLU A 504 -38.53 26.52 44.62
C GLU A 504 -38.38 26.53 43.09
N GLY A 505 -37.31 27.14 42.56
CA GLY A 505 -37.02 27.19 41.12
C GLY A 505 -36.24 26.00 40.58
N GLY A 506 -35.48 25.31 41.45
CA GLY A 506 -34.61 24.18 41.13
C GLY A 506 -35.38 22.88 40.90
N ASP A 507 -36.38 22.59 41.74
CA ASP A 507 -37.13 21.33 41.71
C ASP A 507 -37.95 21.12 40.42
N LYS A 508 -38.50 22.21 39.86
CA LYS A 508 -39.21 22.17 38.56
C LYS A 508 -38.27 21.92 37.38
N VAL A 509 -36.98 22.26 37.50
CA VAL A 509 -35.98 22.06 36.45
C VAL A 509 -35.38 20.66 36.55
N LEU A 510 -35.10 20.20 37.77
CA LEU A 510 -34.65 18.85 38.07
C LEU A 510 -35.68 17.79 37.65
N SER A 511 -36.96 17.95 38.04
CA SER A 511 -38.05 17.06 37.63
C SER A 511 -38.24 16.97 36.11
N ARG A 512 -37.98 18.05 35.36
CA ARG A 512 -38.08 18.08 33.90
C ARG A 512 -36.87 17.48 33.20
N SER A 513 -35.68 17.66 33.76
CA SER A 513 -34.48 16.95 33.29
C SER A 513 -34.62 15.44 33.50
N ALA A 514 -35.25 15.02 34.60
CA ALA A 514 -35.63 13.63 34.86
C ALA A 514 -36.68 13.13 33.86
N SER A 515 -37.69 13.94 33.51
CA SER A 515 -38.68 13.60 32.49
C SER A 515 -38.06 13.42 31.10
N CYS A 516 -37.12 14.27 30.68
CA CYS A 516 -36.39 14.11 29.41
C CYS A 516 -35.53 12.83 29.41
N LYS A 517 -34.83 12.57 30.53
CA LYS A 517 -34.03 11.34 30.69
C LYS A 517 -34.90 10.09 30.61
N SER A 518 -36.05 10.08 31.28
CA SER A 518 -37.01 8.96 31.24
C SER A 518 -37.57 8.70 29.84
N GLY A 519 -37.94 9.74 29.08
CA GLY A 519 -38.45 9.57 27.71
C GLY A 519 -37.43 8.99 26.72
N LEU A 520 -36.14 9.23 26.97
CA LEU A 520 -35.04 8.69 26.16
C LEU A 520 -34.66 7.25 26.58
N GLU A 521 -34.73 6.94 27.88
CA GLU A 521 -34.58 5.57 28.38
C GLU A 521 -35.73 4.67 27.89
N ASP A 522 -36.95 5.20 27.86
CA ASP A 522 -38.12 4.53 27.28
C ASP A 522 -37.94 4.25 25.78
N LEU A 523 -37.43 5.23 25.03
CA LEU A 523 -37.16 5.06 23.60
C LEU A 523 -36.04 4.03 23.35
N SER A 524 -34.96 4.08 24.14
CA SER A 524 -33.87 3.09 24.08
C SER A 524 -34.38 1.68 24.36
N THR A 525 -35.24 1.53 25.37
CA THR A 525 -35.85 0.25 25.74
C THR A 525 -36.74 -0.28 24.61
N LYS A 526 -37.51 0.60 23.96
CA LYS A 526 -38.37 0.23 22.81
C LYS A 526 -37.56 -0.19 21.58
N LEU A 527 -36.45 0.50 21.27
CA LEU A 527 -35.56 0.11 20.16
C LEU A 527 -34.89 -1.25 20.42
N ASP A 528 -34.43 -1.49 21.64
CA ASP A 528 -33.86 -2.78 22.05
C ASP A 528 -34.92 -3.90 22.01
N GLN A 529 -36.16 -3.64 22.41
CA GLN A 529 -37.27 -4.59 22.26
C GLN A 529 -37.52 -4.99 20.79
N VAL A 530 -37.47 -4.03 19.85
CA VAL A 530 -37.64 -4.34 18.42
C VAL A 530 -36.42 -5.04 17.84
N SER A 531 -35.20 -4.67 18.26
CA SER A 531 -33.96 -5.36 17.88
C SER A 531 -33.94 -6.82 18.36
N ARG A 532 -34.32 -7.07 19.63
CA ARG A 532 -34.48 -8.44 20.16
C ARG A 532 -35.56 -9.22 19.43
N TRP A 533 -36.68 -8.57 19.10
CA TRP A 533 -37.74 -9.21 18.32
C TRP A 533 -37.27 -9.61 16.91
N LEU A 534 -36.50 -8.77 16.22
CA LEU A 534 -35.91 -9.07 14.90
C LEU A 534 -34.93 -10.26 14.93
N ARG A 535 -34.18 -10.40 16.03
CA ARG A 535 -33.27 -11.53 16.26
C ARG A 535 -34.02 -12.83 16.56
N ASN A 536 -35.07 -12.76 17.37
CA ASN A 536 -35.83 -13.94 17.80
C ASN A 536 -36.85 -14.42 16.77
N ASN A 537 -37.17 -13.60 15.76
CA ASN A 537 -38.15 -13.92 14.72
C ASN A 537 -37.54 -13.71 13.32
N PRO A 538 -36.58 -14.55 12.90
CA PRO A 538 -36.03 -14.49 11.54
C PRO A 538 -37.11 -14.79 10.48
N ASP A 539 -38.06 -15.66 10.78
CA ASP A 539 -39.00 -16.24 9.80
C ASP A 539 -40.40 -15.58 9.78
N CYS A 540 -40.58 -14.44 10.46
CA CYS A 540 -41.88 -13.75 10.48
C CYS A 540 -42.22 -13.17 9.11
N CYS A 541 -43.12 -13.80 8.34
CA CYS A 541 -43.46 -13.44 6.96
C CYS A 541 -44.54 -12.34 6.84
N ASP A 542 -45.10 -11.88 7.96
CA ASP A 542 -46.21 -10.92 7.97
C ASP A 542 -45.71 -9.47 7.76
N CYS A 543 -46.01 -8.92 6.58
CA CYS A 543 -45.59 -7.58 6.17
C CYS A 543 -46.23 -6.47 7.03
N ASP A 544 -47.41 -6.70 7.61
CA ASP A 544 -48.12 -5.73 8.45
C ASP A 544 -47.48 -5.58 9.84
N VAL A 545 -46.78 -6.62 10.30
CA VAL A 545 -46.08 -6.59 11.60
C VAL A 545 -44.89 -5.63 11.54
N TYR A 546 -44.14 -5.63 10.44
CA TYR A 546 -43.00 -4.72 10.26
C TYR A 546 -43.44 -3.26 10.19
N GLU A 547 -44.52 -2.97 9.44
CA GLU A 547 -45.09 -1.63 9.37
C GLU A 547 -45.64 -1.13 10.71
N ARG A 548 -46.35 -1.99 11.44
CA ARG A 548 -46.85 -1.66 12.78
C ARG A 548 -45.70 -1.32 13.74
N LYS A 549 -44.62 -2.10 13.73
CA LYS A 549 -43.42 -1.84 14.55
C LYS A 549 -42.71 -0.57 14.14
N ARG A 550 -42.60 -0.28 12.83
CA ARG A 550 -42.04 0.97 12.31
C ARG A 550 -42.84 2.19 12.77
N LYS A 551 -44.17 2.15 12.63
CA LYS A 551 -45.09 3.20 13.10
C LYS A 551 -45.02 3.39 14.62
N TRP A 552 -44.90 2.28 15.37
CA TRP A 552 -44.76 2.31 16.82
C TRP A 552 -43.45 2.97 17.28
N ILE A 553 -42.32 2.65 16.66
CA ILE A 553 -41.04 3.32 16.92
C ILE A 553 -41.12 4.80 16.51
N GLY A 554 -41.67 5.11 15.32
CA GLY A 554 -41.79 6.50 14.84
C GLY A 554 -42.51 7.41 15.82
N LYS A 555 -43.65 6.97 16.38
CA LYS A 555 -44.36 7.71 17.44
C LYS A 555 -43.53 7.91 18.71
N ALA A 556 -42.74 6.90 19.10
CA ALA A 556 -41.87 7.00 20.26
C ALA A 556 -40.72 7.98 20.05
N VAL A 557 -40.15 8.01 18.84
CA VAL A 557 -39.09 8.93 18.43
C VAL A 557 -39.58 10.38 18.42
N GLU A 558 -40.71 10.64 17.75
CA GLU A 558 -41.33 11.97 17.70
C GLU A 558 -41.67 12.50 19.10
N GLY A 559 -42.24 11.65 19.96
CA GLY A 559 -42.56 12.00 21.34
C GLY A 559 -41.32 12.37 22.17
N ALA A 560 -40.22 11.62 22.02
CA ALA A 560 -38.98 11.88 22.73
C ALA A 560 -38.31 13.19 22.27
N PHE A 561 -38.27 13.44 20.96
CA PHE A 561 -37.69 14.69 20.42
C PHE A 561 -38.52 15.92 20.77
N TYR A 562 -39.86 15.81 20.70
CA TYR A 562 -40.75 16.90 21.10
C TYR A 562 -40.57 17.28 22.58
N ALA A 563 -40.38 16.30 23.47
CA ALA A 563 -40.11 16.56 24.88
C ALA A 563 -38.81 17.35 25.10
N VAL A 564 -37.74 16.99 24.38
CA VAL A 564 -36.44 17.68 24.46
C VAL A 564 -36.52 19.11 23.88
N ASP A 565 -37.11 19.28 22.70
CA ASP A 565 -37.18 20.59 22.04
C ASP A 565 -38.11 21.56 22.78
N ARG A 566 -39.22 21.07 23.33
CA ARG A 566 -40.11 21.86 24.19
C ARG A 566 -39.39 22.34 25.45
N ALA A 567 -38.60 21.48 26.09
CA ALA A 567 -37.83 21.84 27.27
C ALA A 567 -36.80 22.96 26.97
N LEU A 568 -36.13 22.88 25.82
CA LEU A 568 -35.18 23.90 25.37
C LEU A 568 -35.87 25.23 24.99
N TYR A 569 -36.99 25.18 24.26
CA TYR A 569 -37.72 26.38 23.84
C TYR A 569 -38.27 27.19 25.02
N GLU A 570 -38.96 26.52 25.96
CA GLU A 570 -39.50 27.18 27.16
C GLU A 570 -38.41 27.76 28.06
N TRP A 571 -37.19 27.20 28.01
CA TRP A 571 -36.03 27.72 28.72
C TRP A 571 -35.48 28.99 28.05
N ARG A 572 -35.27 28.96 26.73
CA ARG A 572 -34.82 30.13 25.95
C ARG A 572 -35.80 31.31 26.10
N ALA A 573 -37.09 31.05 25.98
CA ALA A 573 -38.16 32.05 26.16
C ALA A 573 -38.27 32.62 27.61
N ARG A 574 -37.67 31.97 28.61
CA ARG A 574 -37.53 32.50 29.97
C ARG A 574 -36.23 33.29 30.15
N ARG A 575 -35.13 32.87 29.52
CA ARG A 575 -33.85 33.60 29.51
C ARG A 575 -34.02 35.02 28.96
N ASP A 576 -34.74 35.15 27.86
CA ASP A 576 -34.99 36.44 27.22
C ASP A 576 -35.88 37.35 28.08
N ARG A 577 -36.77 36.77 28.89
CA ARG A 577 -37.54 37.52 29.90
C ARG A 577 -36.67 38.01 31.06
N THR A 578 -35.73 37.21 31.55
CA THR A 578 -34.79 37.63 32.60
C THR A 578 -33.73 38.63 32.09
N GLY A 579 -33.27 38.50 30.84
CA GLY A 579 -32.37 39.48 30.20
C GLY A 579 -33.02 40.84 30.00
N SER A 580 -34.30 40.85 29.58
CA SER A 580 -35.07 42.10 29.44
C SER A 580 -35.38 42.79 30.78
N VAL A 581 -35.38 42.06 31.90
CA VAL A 581 -35.54 42.64 33.24
C VAL A 581 -34.24 43.27 33.75
N MET A 582 -33.07 42.70 33.42
CA MET A 582 -31.78 43.33 33.75
C MET A 582 -31.51 44.59 32.93
N GLU A 583 -31.91 44.62 31.65
CA GLU A 583 -31.73 45.78 30.78
C GLU A 583 -32.65 46.96 31.17
N LYS A 584 -33.80 46.69 31.79
CA LYS A 584 -34.72 47.72 32.32
C LYS A 584 -34.33 48.29 33.68
N ALA A 585 -33.34 47.72 34.37
CA ALA A 585 -32.84 48.24 35.65
C ALA A 585 -31.68 49.25 35.48
N GLY A 586 -31.09 49.37 34.29
CA GLY A 586 -30.03 50.33 33.98
C GLY A 586 -30.36 51.16 32.75
N GLY A 587 -31.12 52.24 32.90
CA GLY A 587 -31.41 53.14 31.77
C GLY A 587 -32.65 53.99 31.97
N THR A 588 -32.53 55.02 32.81
CA THR A 588 -33.45 56.15 32.86
C THR A 588 -33.42 56.95 31.55
N GLY A 589 -34.60 57.25 31.00
CA GLY A 589 -34.82 58.44 30.16
C GLY A 589 -35.31 58.19 28.72
N GLY A 590 -36.44 58.82 28.38
CA GLY A 590 -36.72 59.23 26.99
C GLY A 590 -38.05 58.80 26.38
N ARG A 591 -39.10 59.62 26.59
CA ARG A 591 -40.38 59.62 25.86
C ARG A 591 -40.19 59.76 24.33
N ARG A 592 -41.07 59.14 23.52
CA ARG A 592 -41.94 59.87 22.56
C ARG A 592 -43.07 59.04 21.93
N ARG A 593 -44.19 59.74 21.72
CA ARG A 593 -45.49 59.32 21.20
C ARG A 593 -45.51 59.14 19.66
N GLY A 594 -46.44 58.32 19.16
CA GLY A 594 -46.92 58.32 17.76
C GLY A 594 -48.24 57.53 17.66
N ARG A 595 -49.19 57.99 16.87
CA ARG A 595 -50.66 57.84 17.04
C ARG A 595 -51.32 57.37 15.73
N ARG A 596 -52.56 56.84 15.86
CA ARG A 596 -53.63 56.59 14.84
C ARG A 596 -53.60 55.21 14.16
N GLY A 597 -54.70 54.49 13.95
CA GLY A 597 -56.12 54.72 14.26
C GLY A 597 -57.03 53.89 13.32
N GLY A 598 -58.19 53.47 13.81
CA GLY A 598 -59.41 53.32 12.99
C GLY A 598 -59.86 51.93 12.52
N GLY A 599 -60.68 51.26 13.35
CA GLY A 599 -62.09 50.89 13.03
C GLY A 599 -62.40 49.73 12.06
N GLY A 600 -63.32 48.83 12.49
CA GLY A 600 -64.32 48.29 11.57
C GLY A 600 -64.74 46.81 11.65
N LYS A 601 -65.47 46.46 12.73
CA LYS A 601 -66.64 45.55 12.81
C LYS A 601 -66.59 44.05 12.43
N ASN A 602 -67.03 43.26 13.43
CA ASN A 602 -68.01 42.16 13.45
C ASN A 602 -67.80 40.94 12.52
N GLU A 603 -68.01 39.69 12.94
CA GLU A 603 -69.16 39.19 13.70
C GLU A 603 -68.88 37.80 14.29
N SER A 604 -69.56 37.49 15.39
CA SER A 604 -69.40 36.33 16.26
C SER A 604 -70.49 35.27 16.06
N MET A 605 -70.13 33.99 16.28
CA MET A 605 -70.99 32.84 16.64
C MET A 605 -72.02 32.41 15.56
N ASN A 606 -72.26 31.12 15.27
CA ASN A 606 -72.54 30.02 16.17
C ASN A 606 -72.58 28.70 15.35
N ARG A 607 -72.33 27.57 16.04
CA ARG A 607 -72.85 26.18 15.82
C ARG A 607 -73.44 25.84 14.43
N ARG A 608 -73.12 24.71 13.79
CA ARG A 608 -73.49 23.34 14.21
C ARG A 608 -73.02 22.31 13.16
N THR A 609 -73.02 21.05 13.60
CA THR A 609 -73.21 19.78 12.84
C THR A 609 -72.10 19.22 11.95
N LYS A 610 -71.47 18.15 12.50
CA LYS A 610 -71.50 16.76 12.00
C LYS A 610 -71.59 16.57 10.48
N GLY A 611 -70.55 15.95 9.92
CA GLY A 611 -70.60 15.24 8.65
C GLY A 611 -69.41 14.30 8.51
N LYS A 612 -69.68 13.00 8.57
CA LYS A 612 -68.74 11.88 8.38
C LYS A 612 -67.87 12.06 7.12
N LYS A 613 -66.56 11.86 7.25
CA LYS A 613 -65.84 10.71 6.68
C LYS A 613 -64.42 10.68 7.24
#